data_AF-A0A813JFJ4-F1
#
_entry.id   AF-A0A813JFJ4-F1
#
_cell.length_a   1.000
_cell.length_b   1.000
_cell.length_c   1.000
_cell.angle_alpha   90.00
_cell.angle_beta   90.00
_cell.angle_gamma   90.00
#
_symmetry.space_group_name_H-M   'P 1'
#
loop_
_entity.id
_entity.type
_entity.pdbx_description
1 polymer ?
#
loop_
_entity_poly.entity_id
_entity_poly.type
_entity_poly.pdbx_seq_one_letter_code
_entity_poly.pdbx_strand_id
1 'polypeptide(L)'
;MQRSQQRRRRLQQGIRGRFSMKMKTLQAHLQILILQRPSMPLLCMMPQGWLAGHVTGPGWTDAKLEQVESLTKHVLQEYRGDPAKVVLSGQSMSDAVAWNFAAMRPGLWLAMNVICGPTTPSVAAQLEVEPVWVVGWTGDGESGNDEVVGA
;
A
#
# COMPACT_ATOMS: atom_id res chain seq x y z
N MET A 1 3.52 -46.05 19.58
CA MET A 1 3.59 -45.48 18.21
C MET A 1 2.24 -45.13 17.57
N GLN A 2 1.09 -45.72 17.96
CA GLN A 2 -0.20 -45.42 17.31
C GLN A 2 -0.82 -44.03 17.62
N ARG A 3 -0.56 -43.45 18.80
CA ARG A 3 -1.12 -42.13 19.20
C ARG A 3 -0.54 -40.94 18.41
N SER A 4 0.69 -41.03 17.90
CA SER A 4 1.33 -39.95 17.12
C SER A 4 0.81 -39.87 15.68
N GLN A 5 0.48 -41.01 15.07
CA GLN A 5 -0.12 -41.05 13.73
C GLN A 5 -1.57 -40.54 13.72
N GLN A 6 -2.31 -40.80 14.80
CA GLN A 6 -3.69 -40.31 14.95
C GLN A 6 -3.76 -38.78 15.13
N ARG A 7 -2.76 -38.18 15.81
CA ARG A 7 -2.61 -36.71 15.90
C ARG A 7 -2.25 -36.07 14.55
N ARG A 8 -1.35 -36.69 13.77
CA ARG A 8 -0.99 -36.19 12.42
C ARG A 8 -2.16 -36.25 11.44
N ARG A 9 -3.00 -37.30 11.50
CA ARG A 9 -4.22 -37.40 10.67
C ARG A 9 -5.27 -36.34 11.02
N ARG A 10 -5.45 -36.00 12.31
CA ARG A 10 -6.36 -34.91 12.72
C ARG A 10 -5.87 -33.52 12.28
N LEU A 11 -4.55 -33.28 12.31
CA LEU A 11 -3.97 -32.03 11.78
C LEU A 11 -4.14 -31.92 10.26
N GLN A 12 -3.89 -32.99 9.50
CA GLN A 12 -4.06 -32.97 8.04
C GLN A 12 -5.53 -32.90 7.60
N GLN A 13 -6.47 -33.49 8.36
CA GLN A 13 -7.90 -33.37 8.10
C GLN A 13 -8.47 -32.02 8.55
N GLY A 14 -7.93 -31.40 9.61
CA GLY A 14 -8.27 -30.05 10.03
C GLY A 14 -7.83 -28.97 9.04
N ILE A 15 -6.69 -29.17 8.36
CA ILE A 15 -6.19 -28.26 7.31
C ILE A 15 -6.99 -28.37 6.01
N ARG A 16 -7.66 -29.49 5.76
CA ARG A 16 -8.55 -29.70 4.59
C ARG A 16 -10.00 -29.24 4.82
N GLY A 17 -10.30 -28.71 6.00
CA GLY A 17 -11.55 -28.04 6.32
C GLY A 17 -11.65 -26.71 5.60
N ARG A 18 -11.94 -26.76 4.29
CA ARG A 18 -12.69 -25.78 3.50
C ARG A 18 -12.63 -24.34 4.04
N PHE A 19 -11.43 -23.73 4.07
CA PHE A 19 -11.30 -22.28 4.01
C PHE A 19 -11.65 -21.84 2.59
N SER A 20 -12.93 -21.97 2.23
CA SER A 20 -13.53 -21.10 1.23
C SER A 20 -13.75 -19.78 1.94
N MET A 21 -12.67 -19.02 2.07
CA MET A 21 -12.80 -17.58 2.28
C MET A 21 -13.45 -17.09 0.99
N LYS A 22 -14.77 -16.86 1.04
CA LYS A 22 -15.40 -16.01 0.03
C LYS A 22 -14.54 -14.74 0.04
N MET A 23 -13.78 -14.47 -1.02
CA MET A 23 -13.06 -13.22 -1.21
C MET A 23 -14.10 -12.11 -1.21
N LYS A 24 -14.47 -11.66 -0.02
CA LYS A 24 -15.22 -10.44 0.18
C LYS A 24 -14.17 -9.35 0.13
N THR A 25 -13.96 -8.83 -1.07
CA THR A 25 -13.26 -7.59 -1.38
C THR A 25 -11.82 -7.51 -0.83
N LEU A 26 -10.82 -7.77 -1.67
CA LEU A 26 -9.45 -7.31 -1.36
C LEU A 26 -9.49 -5.77 -1.34
N GLN A 27 -9.31 -5.18 -0.16
CA GLN A 27 -9.19 -3.74 -0.03
C GLN A 27 -7.72 -3.34 -0.13
N ALA A 28 -7.30 -2.74 -1.24
CA ALA A 28 -6.01 -2.05 -1.31
C ALA A 28 -6.12 -0.70 -0.58
N HIS A 29 -5.28 -0.52 0.43
CA HIS A 29 -5.20 0.68 1.26
C HIS A 29 -3.96 1.48 0.86
N LEU A 30 -4.11 2.77 0.61
CA LEU A 30 -2.98 3.70 0.79
C LEU A 30 -2.88 4.00 2.28
N GLN A 31 -1.67 4.16 2.79
CA GLN A 31 -1.40 4.57 4.17
C GLN A 31 -0.70 5.92 4.13
N ILE A 32 -1.29 6.93 4.78
CA ILE A 32 -0.70 8.26 4.91
C ILE A 32 -0.44 8.49 6.39
N LEU A 33 0.80 8.81 6.70
CA LEU A 33 1.29 9.02 8.06
C LEU A 33 1.63 10.49 8.26
N ILE A 34 1.00 11.14 9.25
CA ILE A 34 1.22 12.54 9.60
C ILE A 34 1.84 12.61 11.00
N LEU A 35 3.06 13.15 11.12
CA LEU A 35 3.79 13.20 12.38
C LEU A 35 3.57 14.53 13.12
N GLN A 36 3.15 14.48 14.39
CA GLN A 36 3.04 15.64 15.28
C GLN A 36 4.11 15.58 16.39
N ARG A 37 4.57 16.69 17.00
CA ARG A 37 5.58 16.68 18.10
C ARG A 37 5.19 17.65 19.24
N PRO A 38 5.50 17.32 20.53
CA PRO A 38 6.85 16.97 21.01
C PRO A 38 7.23 15.49 21.21
N SER A 39 6.32 14.57 21.58
CA SER A 39 6.63 13.14 21.88
C SER A 39 6.14 12.10 20.84
N MET A 40 5.80 12.59 19.64
CA MET A 40 5.42 11.85 18.41
C MET A 40 4.08 11.08 18.38
N PRO A 41 2.93 11.73 18.65
CA PRO A 41 1.66 11.21 18.16
C PRO A 41 1.64 11.22 16.63
N LEU A 42 1.22 10.08 16.07
CA LEU A 42 1.11 9.83 14.64
C LEU A 42 -0.37 9.76 14.28
N LEU A 43 -0.78 10.48 13.24
CA LEU A 43 -2.08 10.30 12.63
C LEU A 43 -1.92 9.42 11.39
N CYS A 44 -2.63 8.29 11.36
CA CYS A 44 -2.63 7.36 10.24
C CYS A 44 -3.98 7.44 9.53
N MET A 45 -3.93 7.81 8.25
CA MET A 45 -5.08 7.80 7.35
C MET A 45 -4.95 6.63 6.38
N MET A 46 -6.00 5.82 6.26
CA MET A 46 -6.02 4.67 5.37
C MET A 46 -7.17 4.74 4.36
N PRO A 47 -7.09 5.65 3.36
CA PRO A 47 -8.13 5.75 2.35
C PRO A 47 -8.28 4.45 1.55
N GLN A 48 -9.52 4.12 1.23
CA GLN A 48 -9.90 2.92 0.49
C GLN A 48 -10.09 3.23 -1.00
N GLY A 49 -9.36 2.52 -1.85
CA GLY A 49 -9.54 2.58 -3.30
C GLY A 49 -10.59 1.63 -3.85
N TRP A 50 -10.97 0.60 -3.11
CA TRP A 50 -11.87 -0.45 -3.61
C TRP A 50 -13.30 -0.32 -3.07
N LEU A 51 -14.25 -0.13 -3.97
CA LEU A 51 -15.68 -0.31 -3.71
C LEU A 51 -16.19 -1.57 -4.42
N ALA A 52 -17.17 -2.23 -3.80
CA ALA A 52 -17.69 -3.52 -4.24
C ALA A 52 -18.17 -3.50 -5.70
N GLY A 53 -17.64 -4.41 -6.53
CA GLY A 53 -18.09 -4.63 -7.91
C GLY A 53 -17.00 -4.50 -8.98
N HIS A 54 -15.87 -3.88 -8.67
CA HIS A 54 -14.72 -3.84 -9.58
C HIS A 54 -13.80 -5.02 -9.28
N VAL A 55 -13.84 -6.04 -10.13
CA VAL A 55 -12.90 -7.18 -10.08
C VAL A 55 -11.76 -6.97 -11.10
N THR A 56 -11.85 -5.93 -11.95
CA THR A 56 -10.99 -5.80 -13.15
C THR A 56 -10.62 -4.36 -13.56
N GLY A 57 -10.78 -3.34 -12.70
CA GLY A 57 -10.41 -1.95 -13.02
C GLY A 57 -9.67 -1.27 -11.87
N PRO A 58 -8.78 -0.30 -12.13
CA PRO A 58 -8.02 0.37 -11.07
C PRO A 58 -8.98 1.17 -10.20
N GLY A 59 -9.19 0.73 -8.95
CA GLY A 59 -10.01 1.47 -7.97
C GLY A 59 -9.48 2.86 -7.62
N TRP A 60 -8.27 3.19 -8.08
CA TRP A 60 -7.57 4.44 -7.87
C TRP A 60 -7.56 5.28 -9.16
N THR A 61 -8.64 6.02 -9.39
CA THR A 61 -8.72 7.01 -10.47
C THR A 61 -8.14 8.35 -10.03
N ASP A 62 -7.84 9.25 -10.97
CA ASP A 62 -7.37 10.61 -10.66
C ASP A 62 -8.32 11.34 -9.72
N ALA A 63 -9.63 11.26 -9.96
CA ALA A 63 -10.65 11.82 -9.09
C ALA A 63 -10.59 11.23 -7.65
N LYS A 64 -10.24 9.95 -7.51
CA LYS A 64 -10.06 9.32 -6.20
C LYS A 64 -8.81 9.84 -5.50
N LEU A 65 -7.72 10.08 -6.24
CA LEU A 65 -6.49 10.63 -5.71
C LEU A 65 -6.66 12.10 -5.29
N GLU A 66 -7.42 12.89 -6.06
CA GLU A 66 -7.83 14.25 -5.66
C GLU A 66 -8.68 14.26 -4.38
N GLN A 67 -9.57 13.27 -4.21
CA GLN A 67 -10.31 13.08 -2.96
C GLN A 67 -9.37 12.76 -1.80
N VAL A 68 -8.37 11.89 -2.01
CA VAL A 68 -7.37 11.56 -0.97
C VAL A 68 -6.53 12.78 -0.61
N GLU A 69 -6.08 13.56 -1.59
CA GLU A 69 -5.36 14.81 -1.37
C GLU A 69 -6.20 15.80 -0.55
N SER A 70 -7.46 15.99 -0.95
CA SER A 70 -8.39 16.89 -0.26
C SER A 70 -8.63 16.44 1.18
N LEU A 71 -8.82 15.13 1.39
CA LEU A 71 -8.96 14.55 2.72
C LEU A 71 -7.68 14.74 3.56
N THR A 72 -6.51 14.58 2.96
CA THR A 72 -5.22 14.78 3.62
C THR A 72 -5.06 16.24 4.07
N LYS A 73 -5.36 17.20 3.18
CA LYS A 73 -5.35 18.63 3.51
C LYS A 73 -6.36 18.98 4.62
N HIS A 74 -7.56 18.43 4.55
CA HIS A 74 -8.58 18.64 5.58
C HIS A 74 -8.11 18.10 6.95
N VAL A 75 -7.55 16.90 6.98
CA VAL A 75 -7.03 16.28 8.20
C VAL A 75 -5.84 17.07 8.78
N LEU A 76 -4.92 17.54 7.92
CA LEU A 76 -3.82 18.41 8.34
C LEU A 76 -4.33 19.69 9.01
N GLN A 77 -5.37 20.31 8.44
CA GLN A 77 -5.97 21.52 9.01
C GLN A 77 -6.70 21.24 10.33
N GLU A 78 -7.61 20.26 10.33
CA GLU A 78 -8.48 19.96 11.47
C GLU A 78 -7.67 19.52 12.70
N TYR A 79 -6.72 18.62 12.49
CA TYR A 79 -5.92 18.05 13.57
C TYR A 79 -4.61 18.79 13.82
N ARG A 80 -4.36 19.93 13.14
CA ARG A 80 -3.11 20.71 13.23
C ARG A 80 -1.87 19.86 12.89
N GLY A 81 -2.00 19.02 11.87
CA GLY A 81 -0.89 18.25 11.32
C GLY A 81 0.15 19.15 10.68
N ASP A 82 1.41 18.72 10.71
CA ASP A 82 2.50 19.45 10.06
C ASP A 82 2.54 19.08 8.57
N PRO A 83 2.25 20.03 7.65
CA PRO A 83 2.25 19.74 6.21
C PRO A 83 3.64 19.35 5.68
N ALA A 84 4.72 19.65 6.40
CA ALA A 84 6.06 19.21 6.05
C ALA A 84 6.38 17.79 6.53
N LYS A 85 5.43 17.09 7.20
CA LYS A 85 5.64 15.75 7.78
C LYS A 85 4.57 14.74 7.38
N VAL A 86 4.28 14.70 6.08
CA VAL A 86 3.32 13.76 5.48
C VAL A 86 4.09 12.66 4.75
N VAL A 87 3.89 11.40 5.14
CA VAL A 87 4.56 10.25 4.53
C VAL A 87 3.55 9.40 3.79
N LEU A 88 3.87 9.02 2.56
CA LEU A 88 3.06 8.16 1.72
C LEU A 88 3.54 6.70 1.79
N SER A 89 2.61 5.76 1.92
CA SER A 89 2.94 4.34 1.86
C SER A 89 1.82 3.52 1.23
N GLY A 90 2.17 2.38 0.64
CA GLY A 90 1.25 1.40 0.12
C GLY A 90 1.76 -0.01 0.32
N GLN A 91 0.98 -0.99 -0.15
CA GLN A 91 1.38 -2.38 -0.20
C GLN A 91 0.78 -3.03 -1.45
N SER A 92 1.58 -3.76 -2.21
CA SER A 92 1.18 -4.48 -3.42
C SER A 92 0.49 -3.55 -4.42
N MET A 93 -0.82 -3.71 -4.62
CA MET A 93 -1.55 -2.94 -5.64
C MET A 93 -1.66 -1.46 -5.30
N SER A 94 -1.65 -1.06 -4.01
CA SER A 94 -1.68 0.37 -3.67
C SER A 94 -0.34 1.07 -3.85
N ASP A 95 0.77 0.34 -3.97
CA ASP A 95 2.08 0.95 -4.24
C ASP A 95 2.26 1.39 -5.67
N ALA A 96 1.77 0.62 -6.64
CA ALA A 96 1.74 1.05 -8.04
C ALA A 96 1.02 2.41 -8.19
N VAL A 97 0.07 2.69 -7.29
CA VAL A 97 -0.63 3.96 -7.20
C VAL A 97 0.14 5.00 -6.39
N ALA A 98 0.79 4.60 -5.29
CA ALA A 98 1.62 5.47 -4.48
C ALA A 98 2.74 6.13 -5.30
N TRP A 99 3.40 5.38 -6.18
CA TRP A 99 4.41 5.90 -7.10
C TRP A 99 3.86 7.01 -8.00
N ASN A 100 2.74 6.76 -8.68
CA ASN A 100 2.09 7.75 -9.53
C ASN A 100 1.59 8.96 -8.74
N PHE A 101 1.05 8.74 -7.54
CA PHE A 101 0.53 9.82 -6.71
C PHE A 101 1.65 10.72 -6.16
N ALA A 102 2.81 10.13 -5.83
CA ALA A 102 4.00 10.88 -5.47
C ALA A 102 4.51 11.75 -6.63
N ALA A 103 4.57 11.20 -7.84
CA ALA A 103 4.99 11.94 -9.04
C ALA A 103 3.98 13.06 -9.42
N MET A 104 2.67 12.82 -9.25
CA MET A 104 1.63 13.81 -9.58
C MET A 104 1.52 14.97 -8.59
N ARG A 105 2.03 14.82 -7.37
CA ARG A 105 1.93 15.82 -6.30
C ARG A 105 3.30 16.07 -5.66
N PRO A 106 4.27 16.59 -6.43
CA PRO A 106 5.57 16.98 -5.88
C PRO A 106 5.35 18.03 -4.78
N GLY A 107 5.98 17.82 -3.62
CA GLY A 107 5.88 18.72 -2.47
C GLY A 107 4.77 18.40 -1.46
N LEU A 108 3.88 17.45 -1.72
CA LEU A 108 2.92 16.98 -0.69
C LEU A 108 3.55 15.97 0.27
N TRP A 109 4.57 15.24 -0.17
CA TRP A 109 5.14 14.11 0.55
C TRP A 109 6.54 14.44 1.06
N LEU A 110 6.77 14.25 2.35
CA LEU A 110 8.09 14.28 2.96
C LEU A 110 8.89 13.03 2.60
N ALA A 111 8.25 11.86 2.66
CA ALA A 111 8.91 10.59 2.40
C ALA A 111 7.91 9.57 1.84
N MET A 112 8.43 8.51 1.26
CA MET A 112 7.62 7.41 0.73
C MET A 112 8.18 6.05 1.12
N ASN A 113 7.29 5.11 1.44
CA ASN A 113 7.63 3.70 1.66
C ASN A 113 6.71 2.78 0.86
N VAL A 114 7.28 2.05 -0.10
CA VAL A 114 6.53 1.11 -0.95
C VAL A 114 6.90 -0.34 -0.63
N ILE A 115 5.92 -1.24 -0.63
CA ILE A 115 6.06 -2.63 -0.21
C ILE A 115 5.51 -3.59 -1.28
N CYS A 116 6.41 -4.24 -2.03
CA CYS A 116 6.08 -5.27 -3.03
C CYS A 116 5.25 -4.69 -4.21
N GLY A 117 5.53 -3.45 -4.61
CA GLY A 117 4.81 -2.75 -5.66
C GLY A 117 5.70 -2.18 -6.76
N PRO A 118 5.46 -2.52 -8.04
CA PRO A 118 6.29 -2.06 -9.15
C PRO A 118 5.99 -0.60 -9.55
N THR A 119 6.94 0.00 -10.23
CA THR A 119 6.81 1.29 -10.94
C THR A 119 7.64 1.27 -12.22
N THR A 120 7.34 2.15 -13.18
CA THR A 120 8.16 2.32 -14.37
C THR A 120 9.32 3.30 -14.13
N PRO A 121 10.47 3.15 -14.82
CA PRO A 121 11.58 4.11 -14.72
C PRO A 121 11.15 5.54 -15.03
N SER A 122 10.21 5.70 -15.97
CA SER A 122 9.65 7.01 -16.35
C SER A 122 8.89 7.70 -15.21
N VAL A 123 8.16 6.95 -14.37
CA VAL A 123 7.46 7.49 -13.20
C VAL A 123 8.46 7.75 -12.08
N ALA A 124 9.42 6.83 -11.86
CA ALA A 124 10.47 7.01 -10.87
C ALA A 124 11.32 8.27 -11.12
N ALA A 125 11.62 8.58 -12.39
CA ALA A 125 12.38 9.76 -12.78
C ALA A 125 11.66 11.10 -12.53
N GLN A 126 10.34 11.08 -12.28
CA GLN A 126 9.54 12.27 -11.97
C GLN A 126 9.40 12.52 -10.46
N LEU A 127 9.99 11.69 -9.62
CA LEU A 127 9.84 11.82 -8.17
C LEU A 127 10.71 12.93 -7.61
N GLU A 128 10.08 13.79 -6.80
CA GLU A 128 10.74 14.82 -6.00
C GLU A 128 10.71 14.50 -4.49
N VAL A 129 10.16 13.34 -4.12
CA VAL A 129 10.06 12.91 -2.70
C VAL A 129 11.36 12.24 -2.25
N GLU A 130 11.87 12.63 -1.08
CA GLU A 130 13.09 12.05 -0.50
C GLU A 130 13.03 12.07 1.04
N PRO A 131 13.25 10.92 1.73
CA PRO A 131 13.72 9.63 1.19
C PRO A 131 12.60 8.72 0.64
N VAL A 132 13.00 7.76 -0.20
CA VAL A 132 12.16 6.65 -0.70
C VAL A 132 12.70 5.32 -0.18
N TRP A 133 11.86 4.56 0.53
CA TRP A 133 12.15 3.18 0.91
C TRP A 133 11.37 2.21 0.03
N VAL A 134 12.09 1.25 -0.55
CA VAL A 134 11.50 0.17 -1.35
C VAL A 134 11.74 -1.14 -0.61
N VAL A 135 10.66 -1.82 -0.25
CA VAL A 135 10.69 -3.09 0.47
C VAL A 135 10.06 -4.16 -0.42
N GLY A 136 10.74 -5.28 -0.61
CA GLY A 136 10.23 -6.40 -1.41
C GLY A 136 10.70 -7.73 -0.85
N TRP A 137 10.05 -8.81 -1.30
CA TRP A 137 10.56 -10.16 -1.15
C TRP A 137 11.59 -10.45 -2.26
N THR A 138 12.51 -11.38 -2.00
CA THR A 138 13.59 -11.73 -2.95
C THR A 138 13.09 -12.15 -4.33
N GLY A 139 11.88 -12.72 -4.44
CA GLY A 139 11.30 -13.08 -5.74
C GLY A 139 10.38 -12.03 -6.35
N ASP A 140 10.23 -10.84 -5.76
CA ASP A 140 9.48 -9.73 -6.38
C ASP A 140 10.18 -9.23 -7.66
N GLY A 141 11.50 -9.46 -7.79
CA GLY A 141 12.28 -9.26 -9.03
C GLY A 141 12.68 -10.58 -9.72
N GLU A 142 11.95 -11.67 -9.46
CA GLU A 142 12.08 -12.94 -10.21
C GLU A 142 10.73 -13.34 -10.85
N SER A 143 9.62 -12.92 -10.23
CA SER A 143 8.24 -13.15 -10.71
C SER A 143 7.49 -11.84 -10.99
N GLY A 144 8.09 -10.68 -10.70
CA GLY A 144 7.50 -9.36 -10.89
C GLY A 144 8.25 -8.58 -11.95
N ASN A 145 7.71 -8.58 -13.16
CA ASN A 145 7.95 -7.59 -14.23
C ASN A 145 9.40 -7.09 -14.37
N ASP A 146 10.40 -7.98 -14.43
CA ASP A 146 11.80 -7.62 -14.72
C ASP A 146 11.96 -6.85 -16.05
N GLU A 147 10.94 -6.89 -16.91
CA GLU A 147 10.81 -6.05 -18.12
C GLU A 147 10.75 -4.54 -17.81
N VAL A 148 10.51 -4.13 -16.56
CA VAL A 148 10.39 -2.71 -16.19
C VAL A 148 11.70 -2.14 -15.61
N VAL A 149 12.63 -2.97 -15.15
CA VAL A 149 13.93 -2.50 -14.59
C VAL A 149 15.08 -2.59 -15.63
N GLY A 150 14.82 -3.20 -16.79
CA GLY A 150 15.83 -3.47 -17.83
C GLY A 150 15.71 -2.69 -19.15
N ALA A 151 15.02 -1.55 -19.21
CA ALA A 151 14.88 -0.72 -20.42
C ALA A 151 15.28 0.74 -20.20
#